data_AF-A0A3A6HK55-F1
#
_entry.id   AF-A0A3A6HK55-F1
#
_cell.length_a   1.000
_cell.length_b   1.000
_cell.length_c   1.000
_cell.angle_alpha   90.00
_cell.angle_beta   90.00
_cell.angle_gamma   90.00
#
_symmetry.space_group_name_H-M   'P 1'
#
loop_
_entity.id
_entity.type
_entity.pdbx_description
1 polymer ?
#
loop_
_entity_poly.entity_id
_entity_poly.type
_entity_poly.pdbx_seq_one_letter_code
_entity_poly.pdbx_strand_id
1 'polypeptide(L)'
;MNRTEYMNALEKRLRILPKENFNEAMDYFTEYFEDAGPEREQQAIQDLGSPDTAAEQIITNMAIHKASVPQKGLRRNMNALWIGILAVCAVPIALPFALMLLCVLIMFLLCILMVLAALAMAAFAFLICGPVAVAASFTVLFSAPATAISCLGAGLFCTGLGLLAVYGVFQLCRYVLINLVRLFGNILKKKGERHA
;
A
#
# COMPACT_ATOMS: atom_id res chain seq x y z
N MET A 1 21.50 -1.50 64.65
CA MET A 1 21.33 -0.59 63.50
C MET A 1 20.52 0.59 63.96
N ASN A 2 20.91 1.79 63.54
CA ASN A 2 20.10 3.00 63.75
C ASN A 2 19.24 3.30 62.50
N ARG A 3 18.22 4.17 62.61
CA ARG A 3 17.33 4.55 61.48
C ARG A 3 18.12 4.89 60.20
N THR A 4 19.15 5.72 60.34
CA THR A 4 19.99 6.17 59.21
C THR A 4 20.73 5.02 58.52
N GLU A 5 21.20 4.03 59.29
CA GLU A 5 21.89 2.85 58.74
C GLU A 5 20.91 1.93 58.01
N TYR A 6 19.70 1.79 58.55
CA TYR A 6 18.63 0.99 57.94
C TYR A 6 18.21 1.56 56.58
N MET A 7 17.93 2.87 56.53
CA MET A 7 17.53 3.55 55.29
C MET A 7 18.61 3.51 54.21
N ASN A 8 19.89 3.68 54.58
CA ASN A 8 21.01 3.60 53.62
C ASN A 8 21.18 2.18 53.04
N ALA A 9 20.97 1.14 53.87
CA ALA A 9 20.98 -0.24 53.40
C ALA A 9 19.81 -0.53 52.44
N LEU A 10 18.60 -0.03 52.77
CA LEU A 10 17.39 -0.19 51.97
C LEU A 10 17.51 0.54 50.60
N GLU A 11 18.06 1.76 50.60
CA GLU A 11 18.31 2.58 49.41
C GLU A 11 19.20 1.85 48.38
N LYS A 12 20.31 1.27 48.84
CA LYS A 12 21.25 0.54 47.98
C LYS A 12 20.61 -0.65 47.27
N ARG A 13 19.68 -1.34 47.93
CA ARG A 13 18.98 -2.51 47.39
C ARG A 13 17.86 -2.13 46.43
N LEU A 14 17.11 -1.08 46.74
CA LEU A 14 15.97 -0.65 45.93
C LEU A 14 16.39 0.13 44.67
N ARG A 15 17.67 0.47 44.50
CA ARG A 15 18.21 1.13 43.29
C ARG A 15 18.00 0.37 41.98
N ILE A 16 17.68 -0.93 42.04
CA ILE A 16 17.30 -1.74 40.88
C ILE A 16 15.89 -1.39 40.34
N LEU A 17 15.07 -0.72 41.12
CA LEU A 17 13.70 -0.36 40.75
C LEU A 17 13.67 0.91 39.87
N PRO A 18 12.60 1.10 39.06
CA PRO A 18 12.34 2.36 38.38
C PRO A 18 12.26 3.53 39.37
N LYS A 19 12.69 4.72 38.93
CA LYS A 19 12.78 5.92 39.79
C LYS A 19 11.50 6.23 40.57
N GLU A 20 10.34 6.04 39.94
CA GLU A 20 9.03 6.31 40.54
C GLU A 20 8.76 5.38 41.74
N ASN A 21 8.88 4.07 41.52
CA ASN A 21 8.71 3.04 42.54
C ASN A 21 9.77 3.10 43.65
N PHE A 22 10.99 3.51 43.31
CA PHE A 22 12.07 3.72 44.27
C PHE A 22 11.73 4.87 45.23
N ASN A 23 11.29 6.02 44.70
CA ASN A 23 10.93 7.17 45.53
C ASN A 23 9.73 6.84 46.43
N GLU A 24 8.69 6.21 45.88
CA GLU A 24 7.50 5.83 46.66
C GLU A 24 7.85 4.88 47.82
N ALA A 25 8.72 3.89 47.58
CA ALA A 25 9.21 3.02 48.64
C ALA A 25 10.05 3.78 49.67
N MET A 26 10.93 4.69 49.25
CA MET A 26 11.72 5.50 50.19
C MET A 26 10.87 6.42 51.05
N ASP A 27 9.85 7.04 50.47
CA ASP A 27 8.95 7.95 51.18
C ASP A 27 8.12 7.19 52.23
N TYR A 28 7.58 6.01 51.87
CA TYR A 28 6.82 5.18 52.81
C TYR A 28 7.60 4.79 54.07
N PHE A 29 8.84 4.32 53.92
CA PHE A 29 9.66 3.96 55.07
C PHE A 29 10.12 5.19 55.85
N THR A 30 10.34 6.32 55.17
CA THR A 30 10.69 7.59 55.82
C THR A 30 9.55 8.08 56.73
N GLU A 31 8.31 8.06 56.24
CA GLU A 31 7.10 8.42 56.98
C GLU A 31 6.89 7.45 58.16
N TYR A 32 7.04 6.14 57.93
CA TYR A 32 6.91 5.14 58.98
C TYR A 32 7.88 5.36 60.16
N PHE A 33 9.14 5.70 59.87
CA PHE A 33 10.11 6.00 60.92
C PHE A 33 9.88 7.39 61.56
N GLU A 34 9.27 8.34 60.87
CA GLU A 34 8.89 9.65 61.43
C GLU A 34 7.73 9.52 62.41
N ASP A 35 6.73 8.71 62.08
CA ASP A 35 5.56 8.44 62.93
C ASP A 35 5.93 7.64 64.19
N ALA A 36 6.90 6.72 64.09
CA ALA A 36 7.41 6.00 65.25
C ALA A 36 8.07 6.95 66.27
N GLY A 37 8.75 7.97 65.78
CA GLY A 37 9.52 8.94 66.56
C GLY A 37 10.84 8.38 67.12
N PRO A 38 11.74 9.25 67.62
CA PRO A 38 13.07 8.86 68.11
C PRO A 38 13.03 7.90 69.31
N GLU A 39 11.92 7.85 70.05
CA GLU A 39 11.75 6.98 71.22
C GLU A 39 11.44 5.52 70.85
N ARG A 40 10.97 5.24 69.62
CA ARG A 40 10.56 3.89 69.18
C ARG A 40 11.25 3.39 67.91
N GLU A 41 12.37 3.99 67.53
CA GLU A 41 13.15 3.58 66.35
C GLU A 41 13.58 2.11 66.40
N GLN A 42 13.97 1.61 67.58
CA GLN A 42 14.40 0.21 67.74
C GLN A 42 13.25 -0.79 67.66
N GLN A 43 12.02 -0.38 67.98
CA GLN A 43 10.83 -1.21 67.82
C GLN A 43 10.40 -1.23 66.35
N ALA A 44 10.40 -0.07 65.67
CA ALA A 44 10.12 0.03 64.25
C ALA A 44 11.06 -0.85 63.40
N ILE A 45 12.36 -0.89 63.71
CA ILE A 45 13.33 -1.76 63.01
C ILE A 45 13.04 -3.24 63.25
N GLN A 46 12.54 -3.62 64.44
CA GLN A 46 12.17 -5.00 64.73
C GLN A 46 10.90 -5.41 63.97
N ASP A 47 9.91 -4.52 63.90
CA ASP A 47 8.64 -4.77 63.22
C ASP A 47 8.81 -4.86 61.69
N LEU A 48 9.70 -4.05 61.12
CA LEU A 48 10.01 -4.06 59.68
C LEU A 48 10.93 -5.22 59.26
N GLY A 49 11.61 -5.88 60.21
CA GLY A 49 12.59 -6.91 59.92
C GLY A 49 13.88 -6.35 59.29
N SER A 50 14.71 -7.22 58.68
CA SER A 50 15.99 -6.77 58.12
C SER A 50 15.78 -5.95 56.82
N PRO A 51 16.65 -4.96 56.54
CA PRO A 51 16.50 -4.13 55.34
C PRO A 51 16.62 -4.94 54.04
N ASP A 52 17.35 -6.06 54.07
CA ASP A 52 17.43 -6.98 52.94
C ASP A 52 16.09 -7.70 52.70
N THR A 53 15.44 -8.19 53.75
CA THR A 53 14.14 -8.87 53.63
C THR A 53 13.03 -7.92 53.20
N ALA A 54 13.04 -6.69 53.70
CA ALA A 54 12.06 -5.66 53.31
C ALA A 54 12.21 -5.28 51.83
N ALA A 55 13.44 -5.08 51.35
CA ALA A 55 13.69 -4.78 49.94
C ALA A 55 13.26 -5.93 49.00
N GLU A 56 13.54 -7.17 49.38
CA GLU A 56 13.18 -8.35 48.58
C GLU A 56 11.65 -8.51 48.48
N GLN A 57 10.91 -8.26 49.57
CA GLN A 57 9.45 -8.28 49.55
C GLN A 57 8.86 -7.23 48.60
N ILE A 58 9.41 -6.02 48.56
CA ILE A 58 8.96 -4.96 47.64
C ILE A 58 9.22 -5.36 46.19
N ILE A 59 10.44 -5.85 45.90
CA ILE A 59 10.84 -6.26 44.54
C ILE A 59 9.98 -7.43 44.04
N THR A 60 9.76 -8.43 44.89
CA THR A 60 8.96 -9.62 44.55
C THR A 60 7.48 -9.27 44.39
N ASN A 61 6.91 -8.45 45.28
CA ASN A 61 5.53 -7.99 45.16
C ASN A 61 5.29 -7.20 43.86
N MET A 62 6.22 -6.33 43.46
CA MET A 62 6.15 -5.64 42.17
C MET A 62 6.32 -6.58 40.97
N ALA A 63 7.21 -7.56 41.04
CA ALA A 63 7.39 -8.55 39.98
C ALA A 63 6.12 -9.41 39.80
N ILE A 64 5.48 -9.81 40.91
CA ILE A 64 4.22 -10.55 40.90
C ILE A 64 3.08 -9.67 40.38
N HIS A 65 3.00 -8.38 40.75
CA HIS A 65 2.00 -7.47 40.20
C HIS A 65 2.18 -7.25 38.69
N LYS A 66 3.41 -7.14 38.18
CA LYS A 66 3.66 -7.09 36.73
C LYS A 66 3.30 -8.40 36.00
N ALA A 67 3.50 -9.55 36.64
CA ALA A 67 3.18 -10.85 36.07
C ALA A 67 1.67 -11.21 36.15
N SER A 68 0.99 -10.73 37.20
CA SER A 68 -0.43 -11.03 37.48
C SER A 68 -1.39 -10.01 36.88
N VAL A 69 -0.92 -8.82 36.47
CA VAL A 69 -1.68 -7.95 35.57
C VAL A 69 -1.55 -8.53 34.16
N PRO A 70 -2.61 -9.14 33.60
CA PRO A 70 -2.59 -9.45 32.19
C PRO A 70 -2.45 -8.12 31.47
N GLN A 71 -1.37 -7.98 30.69
CA GLN A 71 -1.17 -6.84 29.81
C GLN A 71 -2.51 -6.43 29.19
N LYS A 72 -2.96 -5.20 29.49
CA LYS A 72 -4.13 -4.58 28.89
C LYS A 72 -3.81 -4.21 27.44
N GLY A 73 -3.50 -5.22 26.63
CA GLY A 73 -3.29 -5.16 25.18
C GLY A 73 -4.45 -5.76 24.39
N LEU A 74 -5.49 -6.32 25.02
CA LEU A 74 -6.53 -7.07 24.30
C LEU A 74 -7.70 -6.21 23.79
N ARG A 75 -7.96 -5.02 24.35
CA ARG A 75 -9.11 -4.17 23.93
C ARG A 75 -8.80 -3.14 22.84
N ARG A 76 -7.53 -2.90 22.50
CA ARG A 76 -7.16 -1.99 21.40
C ARG A 76 -7.14 -2.70 20.03
N ASN A 77 -7.26 -4.03 20.03
CA ASN A 77 -7.22 -4.86 18.84
C ASN A 77 -8.59 -5.44 18.45
N MET A 78 -9.71 -5.08 19.10
CA MET A 78 -11.02 -5.54 18.61
C MET A 78 -11.28 -5.04 17.19
N ASN A 79 -10.96 -3.77 16.88
CA ASN A 79 -11.03 -3.24 15.52
C ASN A 79 -9.99 -3.87 14.61
N ALA A 80 -8.78 -4.20 15.10
CA ALA A 80 -7.76 -4.87 14.28
C ALA A 80 -8.13 -6.34 13.97
N LEU A 81 -8.76 -7.04 14.91
CA LEU A 81 -9.30 -8.39 14.73
C LEU A 81 -10.53 -8.37 13.83
N TRP A 82 -11.41 -7.37 14.00
CA TRP A 82 -12.54 -7.12 13.10
C TRP A 82 -12.10 -6.80 11.68
N ILE A 83 -11.10 -5.91 11.51
CA ILE A 83 -10.50 -5.61 10.21
C ILE A 83 -9.82 -6.85 9.63
N GLY A 84 -9.19 -7.69 10.46
CA GLY A 84 -8.61 -8.97 10.06
C GLY A 84 -9.67 -9.94 9.52
N ILE A 85 -10.80 -10.09 10.22
CA ILE A 85 -11.93 -10.93 9.78
C ILE A 85 -12.57 -10.34 8.52
N LEU A 86 -12.76 -9.01 8.47
CA LEU A 86 -13.31 -8.30 7.31
C LEU A 86 -12.38 -8.43 6.09
N ALA A 87 -11.06 -8.42 6.29
CA ALA A 87 -10.07 -8.62 5.25
C ALA A 87 -10.14 -10.06 4.71
N VAL A 88 -10.24 -11.08 5.59
CA VAL A 88 -10.39 -12.48 5.16
C VAL A 88 -11.69 -12.69 4.37
N CYS A 89 -12.78 -12.04 4.76
CA CYS A 89 -14.04 -12.07 4.00
C CYS A 89 -14.01 -11.23 2.71
N ALA A 90 -13.19 -10.18 2.65
CA ALA A 90 -13.04 -9.34 1.46
C ALA A 90 -12.12 -9.97 0.40
N VAL A 91 -11.14 -10.79 0.79
CA VAL A 91 -10.24 -11.53 -0.13
C VAL A 91 -10.98 -12.32 -1.23
N PRO A 92 -12.00 -13.15 -0.93
CA PRO A 92 -12.71 -13.91 -1.96
C PRO A 92 -13.51 -13.03 -2.93
N ILE A 93 -13.80 -11.76 -2.59
CA ILE A 93 -14.48 -10.80 -3.48
C ILE A 93 -13.46 -9.93 -4.22
N ALA A 94 -12.38 -9.53 -3.56
CA ALA A 94 -11.32 -8.70 -4.13
C ALA A 94 -10.55 -9.43 -5.23
N LEU A 95 -10.27 -10.72 -5.06
CA LEU A 95 -9.56 -11.54 -6.04
C LEU A 95 -10.30 -11.65 -7.39
N PRO A 96 -11.59 -12.04 -7.46
CA PRO A 96 -12.32 -12.09 -8.74
C PRO A 96 -12.51 -10.69 -9.33
N PHE A 97 -12.65 -9.65 -8.51
CA PHE A 97 -12.78 -8.28 -9.01
C PHE A 97 -11.49 -7.77 -9.65
N ALA A 98 -10.34 -8.07 -9.06
CA ALA A 98 -9.03 -7.77 -9.63
C ALA A 98 -8.80 -8.53 -10.95
N LEU A 99 -9.17 -9.81 -11.00
CA LEU A 99 -9.10 -10.60 -12.23
C LEU A 99 -10.06 -10.06 -13.31
N MET A 100 -11.29 -9.70 -12.96
CA MET A 100 -12.24 -9.08 -13.90
C MET A 100 -11.66 -7.80 -14.49
N LEU A 101 -11.11 -6.92 -13.65
CA LEU A 101 -10.53 -5.66 -14.11
C LEU A 101 -9.35 -5.90 -15.06
N LEU A 102 -8.49 -6.87 -14.75
CA LEU A 102 -7.38 -7.29 -15.61
C LEU A 102 -7.89 -7.84 -16.95
N CYS A 103 -8.89 -8.73 -16.93
CA CYS A 103 -9.51 -9.29 -18.13
C CYS A 103 -10.13 -8.20 -19.00
N VAL A 104 -10.84 -7.24 -18.41
CA VAL A 104 -11.43 -6.10 -19.15
C VAL A 104 -10.35 -5.27 -19.82
N LEU A 105 -9.26 -4.96 -19.11
CA LEU A 105 -8.11 -4.25 -19.68
C LEU A 105 -7.48 -5.01 -20.87
N ILE A 106 -7.30 -6.33 -20.74
CA ILE A 106 -6.76 -7.17 -21.81
C ILE A 106 -7.72 -7.21 -23.00
N MET A 107 -9.02 -7.41 -22.78
CA MET A 107 -10.03 -7.42 -23.83
C MET A 107 -10.09 -6.09 -24.56
N PHE A 108 -10.04 -4.97 -23.83
CA PHE A 108 -10.00 -3.63 -24.42
C PHE A 108 -8.76 -3.43 -25.30
N LEU A 109 -7.58 -3.88 -24.84
CA LEU A 109 -6.35 -3.85 -25.62
C LEU A 109 -6.46 -4.68 -26.90
N LEU A 110 -7.01 -5.90 -26.80
CA LEU A 110 -7.23 -6.78 -27.94
C LEU A 110 -8.23 -6.18 -28.94
N CYS A 111 -9.32 -5.56 -28.47
CA CYS A 111 -10.26 -4.85 -29.34
C CYS A 111 -9.57 -3.74 -30.12
N ILE A 112 -8.75 -2.91 -29.46
CA ILE A 112 -7.98 -1.86 -30.14
C ILE A 112 -7.06 -2.45 -31.20
N LEU A 113 -6.36 -3.54 -30.87
CA LEU A 113 -5.47 -4.23 -31.81
C LEU A 113 -6.23 -4.77 -33.03
N MET A 114 -7.39 -5.41 -32.81
CA MET A 114 -8.23 -5.94 -33.88
C MET A 114 -8.77 -4.84 -34.79
N VAL A 115 -9.21 -3.71 -34.22
CA VAL A 115 -9.64 -2.55 -35.01
C VAL A 115 -8.48 -2.00 -35.83
N LEU A 116 -7.28 -1.89 -35.24
CA LEU A 116 -6.08 -1.44 -35.95
C LEU A 116 -5.73 -2.39 -37.10
N ALA A 117 -5.79 -3.70 -36.87
CA ALA A 117 -5.54 -4.72 -37.87
C ALA A 117 -6.57 -4.68 -39.00
N ALA A 118 -7.86 -4.55 -38.68
CA ALA A 118 -8.93 -4.41 -39.68
C ALA A 118 -8.74 -3.14 -40.53
N LEU A 119 -8.37 -2.03 -39.91
CA LEU A 119 -8.11 -0.77 -40.61
C LEU A 119 -6.87 -0.89 -41.52
N ALA A 120 -5.82 -1.58 -41.07
CA ALA A 120 -4.64 -1.88 -41.88
C ALA A 120 -4.98 -2.77 -43.08
N MET A 121 -5.73 -3.85 -42.87
CA MET A 121 -6.17 -4.75 -43.94
C MET A 121 -7.05 -4.03 -44.98
N ALA A 122 -7.99 -3.20 -44.52
CA ALA A 122 -8.81 -2.37 -45.39
C ALA A 122 -7.93 -1.41 -46.21
N ALA A 123 -6.96 -0.74 -45.57
CA ALA A 123 -6.06 0.16 -46.25
C ALA A 123 -5.23 -0.55 -47.34
N PHE A 124 -4.71 -1.75 -47.07
CA PHE A 124 -4.05 -2.58 -48.09
C PHE A 124 -4.98 -2.96 -49.24
N ALA A 125 -6.23 -3.34 -48.94
CA ALA A 125 -7.22 -3.67 -49.96
C ALA A 125 -7.49 -2.47 -50.88
N PHE A 126 -7.64 -1.26 -50.32
CA PHE A 126 -7.81 -0.03 -51.10
C PHE A 126 -6.56 0.34 -51.91
N LEU A 127 -5.36 0.09 -51.36
CA LEU A 127 -4.09 0.36 -52.03
C LEU A 127 -3.90 -0.51 -53.28
N ILE A 128 -4.44 -1.74 -53.29
CA ILE A 128 -4.35 -2.66 -54.44
C ILE A 128 -5.54 -2.48 -55.37
N CYS A 129 -6.77 -2.37 -54.84
CA CYS A 129 -7.99 -2.26 -55.63
C CYS A 129 -8.04 -0.95 -56.43
N GLY A 130 -7.59 0.16 -55.84
CA GLY A 130 -7.65 1.47 -56.47
C GLY A 130 -6.82 1.59 -57.77
N PRO A 131 -5.52 1.22 -57.80
CA PRO A 131 -4.72 1.23 -59.02
C PRO A 131 -5.28 0.28 -60.10
N VAL A 132 -5.82 -0.88 -59.70
CA VAL A 132 -6.45 -1.82 -60.62
C VAL A 132 -7.72 -1.23 -61.23
N ALA A 133 -8.56 -0.56 -60.44
CA ALA A 133 -9.74 0.15 -60.93
C ALA A 133 -9.39 1.29 -61.90
N VAL A 134 -8.30 2.02 -61.63
CA VAL A 134 -7.79 3.06 -62.54
C VAL A 134 -7.29 2.43 -63.84
N ALA A 135 -6.52 1.34 -63.78
CA ALA A 135 -6.03 0.64 -64.97
C ALA A 135 -7.18 0.07 -65.83
N ALA A 136 -8.19 -0.53 -65.18
CA ALA A 136 -9.39 -1.04 -65.85
C ALA A 136 -10.24 0.08 -66.48
N SER A 137 -10.17 1.31 -65.97
CA SER A 137 -10.89 2.44 -66.54
C SER A 137 -10.36 2.83 -67.94
N PHE A 138 -9.07 2.59 -68.22
CA PHE A 138 -8.47 2.88 -69.52
C PHE A 138 -8.95 1.95 -70.64
N THR A 139 -9.36 0.71 -70.31
CA THR A 139 -9.83 -0.25 -71.32
C THR A 139 -11.26 0.05 -71.78
N VAL A 140 -12.08 0.63 -70.90
CA VAL A 140 -13.49 0.95 -71.18
C VAL A 140 -13.66 2.35 -71.79
N LEU A 141 -12.61 3.17 -71.78
CA LEU A 141 -12.62 4.58 -72.21
C LEU A 141 -13.15 4.79 -73.64
N PHE A 142 -12.81 3.88 -74.57
CA PHE A 142 -13.23 3.97 -75.97
C PHE A 142 -14.63 3.38 -76.23
N SER A 143 -15.15 2.53 -75.34
CA SER A 143 -16.49 1.93 -75.51
C SER A 143 -17.58 2.72 -74.78
N ALA A 144 -17.29 3.22 -73.59
CA ALA A 144 -18.23 3.96 -72.77
C ALA A 144 -17.48 5.03 -71.94
N PRO A 145 -17.34 6.26 -72.47
CA PRO A 145 -16.51 7.30 -71.85
C PRO A 145 -17.08 7.79 -70.51
N ALA A 146 -18.42 7.85 -70.36
CA ALA A 146 -19.06 8.28 -69.12
C ALA A 146 -18.79 7.32 -67.94
N THR A 147 -18.81 6.00 -68.20
CA THR A 147 -18.50 5.00 -67.17
C THR A 147 -17.01 4.98 -66.86
N ALA A 148 -16.15 5.19 -67.86
CA ALA A 148 -14.71 5.27 -67.66
C ALA A 148 -14.32 6.42 -66.73
N ILE A 149 -14.83 7.63 -66.95
CA ILE A 149 -14.55 8.80 -66.09
C ILE A 149 -15.05 8.59 -64.66
N SER A 150 -16.25 8.01 -64.51
CA SER A 150 -16.84 7.72 -63.20
C SER A 150 -16.03 6.68 -62.41
N CYS A 151 -15.59 5.60 -63.07
CA CYS A 151 -14.72 4.60 -62.45
C CYS A 151 -13.33 5.15 -62.12
N LEU A 152 -12.78 6.02 -62.97
CA LEU A 152 -11.48 6.64 -62.73
C LEU A 152 -11.52 7.55 -61.50
N GLY A 153 -12.58 8.36 -61.35
CA GLY A 153 -12.84 9.18 -60.17
C GLY A 153 -13.04 8.34 -58.90
N ALA A 154 -13.84 7.29 -58.97
CA ALA A 154 -14.06 6.37 -57.84
C ALA A 154 -12.77 5.64 -57.41
N GLY A 155 -11.96 5.21 -58.38
CA GLY A 155 -10.67 4.58 -58.13
C GLY A 155 -9.68 5.52 -57.45
N LEU A 156 -9.56 6.76 -57.92
CA LEU A 156 -8.70 7.79 -57.32
C LEU A 156 -9.18 8.21 -55.91
N PHE A 157 -10.50 8.26 -55.71
CA PHE A 157 -11.08 8.56 -54.41
C PHE A 157 -10.80 7.43 -53.41
N CYS A 158 -10.92 6.16 -53.84
CA CYS A 158 -10.60 5.00 -53.01
C CYS A 158 -9.10 4.92 -52.65
N THR A 159 -8.19 5.20 -53.59
CA THR A 159 -6.75 5.26 -53.25
C THR A 159 -6.43 6.39 -52.29
N GLY A 160 -7.03 7.57 -52.48
CA GLY A 160 -6.88 8.71 -51.59
C GLY A 160 -7.37 8.41 -50.16
N LEU A 161 -8.55 7.81 -50.04
CA LEU A 161 -9.10 7.33 -48.75
C LEU A 161 -8.22 6.26 -48.12
N GLY A 162 -7.72 5.30 -48.92
CA GLY A 162 -6.80 4.27 -48.45
C GLY A 162 -5.52 4.87 -47.86
N LEU A 163 -4.91 5.84 -48.55
CA LEU A 163 -3.68 6.52 -48.08
C LEU A 163 -3.93 7.32 -46.80
N LEU A 164 -5.06 8.05 -46.72
CA LEU A 164 -5.48 8.76 -45.51
C LEU A 164 -5.73 7.80 -44.35
N ALA A 165 -6.32 6.64 -44.60
CA ALA A 165 -6.52 5.61 -43.59
C ALA A 165 -5.17 5.07 -43.07
N VAL A 166 -4.19 4.80 -43.94
CA VAL A 166 -2.82 4.41 -43.51
C VAL A 166 -2.20 5.49 -42.62
N TYR A 167 -2.29 6.76 -43.02
CA TYR A 167 -1.77 7.87 -42.24
C TYR A 167 -2.47 7.98 -40.87
N GLY A 168 -3.80 7.82 -40.85
CA GLY A 168 -4.61 7.77 -39.63
C GLY A 168 -4.19 6.64 -38.69
N VAL A 169 -3.98 5.43 -39.20
CA VAL A 169 -3.46 4.28 -38.44
C VAL A 169 -2.12 4.63 -37.79
N PHE A 170 -1.19 5.20 -38.57
CA PHE A 170 0.14 5.54 -38.07
C PHE A 170 0.10 6.60 -36.96
N GLN A 171 -0.72 7.65 -37.15
CA GLN A 171 -0.93 8.71 -36.18
C GLN A 171 -1.53 8.15 -34.88
N LEU A 172 -2.53 7.27 -34.99
CA LEU A 172 -3.18 6.63 -33.85
C LEU A 172 -2.20 5.72 -33.10
N CYS A 173 -1.38 4.96 -33.82
CA CYS A 173 -0.36 4.09 -33.24
C CYS A 173 0.68 4.91 -32.45
N ARG A 174 1.17 6.03 -33.00
CA ARG A 174 2.03 6.98 -32.27
C ARG A 174 1.33 7.53 -31.02
N TYR A 175 0.06 7.92 -31.13
CA TYR A 175 -0.68 8.49 -30.02
C TYR A 175 -0.85 7.49 -28.88
N VAL A 176 -1.23 6.25 -29.18
CA VAL A 176 -1.38 5.16 -28.21
C VAL A 176 -0.03 4.84 -27.54
N LEU A 177 1.06 4.76 -28.32
CA LEU A 177 2.40 4.50 -27.80
C LEU A 177 2.87 5.61 -26.83
N ILE A 178 2.69 6.88 -27.23
CA ILE A 178 3.08 8.02 -26.39
C ILE A 178 2.26 8.06 -25.10
N ASN A 179 0.95 7.83 -25.17
CA ASN A 179 0.11 7.81 -23.98
C ASN A 179 0.46 6.64 -23.05
N LEU A 180 0.75 5.45 -23.59
CA LEU A 180 1.24 4.31 -22.80
C LEU A 180 2.55 4.66 -22.07
N VAL A 181 3.54 5.20 -22.79
CA VAL A 181 4.83 5.59 -22.21
C VAL A 181 4.67 6.66 -21.15
N ARG A 182 3.81 7.67 -21.37
CA ARG A 182 3.51 8.69 -20.35
C ARG A 182 2.84 8.11 -19.11
N LEU A 183 1.92 7.16 -19.29
CA LEU A 183 1.23 6.52 -18.17
C LEU A 183 2.21 5.72 -17.31
N PHE A 184 3.06 4.91 -17.94
CA PHE A 184 4.13 4.18 -17.24
C PHE A 184 5.17 5.11 -16.60
N GLY A 185 5.58 6.17 -17.30
CA GLY A 185 6.50 7.18 -16.77
C GLY A 185 5.95 7.88 -15.53
N ASN A 186 4.67 8.24 -15.53
CA ASN A 186 4.00 8.85 -14.37
C ASN A 186 3.87 7.87 -13.20
N ILE A 187 3.60 6.59 -13.46
CA ILE A 187 3.54 5.55 -12.42
C ILE A 187 4.92 5.33 -11.79
N LEU A 188 5.98 5.27 -12.59
CA LEU A 188 7.36 5.11 -12.10
C LEU A 188 7.82 6.33 -11.30
N LYS A 189 7.52 7.55 -11.76
CA LYS A 189 7.88 8.79 -11.06
C LYS A 189 7.17 8.89 -9.70
N LYS A 190 5.89 8.52 -9.66
CA LYS A 190 5.07 8.50 -8.43
C LYS A 190 5.50 7.42 -7.42
N LYS A 191 6.21 6.38 -7.87
CA LYS A 191 6.80 5.35 -7.00
C LYS A 191 8.16 5.79 -6.45
N GLY A 192 8.94 6.57 -7.19
CA GLY A 192 10.20 7.16 -6.73
C GLY A 192 10.03 8.19 -5.60
N GLU A 193 8.99 9.02 -5.66
CA GLU A 193 8.70 10.05 -4.63
C GLU A 193 8.14 9.47 -3.31
N ARG A 194 7.71 8.21 -3.27
CA ARG A 194 7.27 7.55 -2.02
C ARG A 194 8.40 6.88 -1.24
N HIS A 195 9.59 6.82 -1.81
CA HIS A 195 10.76 6.16 -1.22
C HIS A 195 11.95 7.12 -1.01
N ALA A 196 11.75 8.43 -1.25
CA ALA A 196 12.67 9.51 -0.88
C ALA A 196 12.02 10.34 0.24
#